data_AF-A0A399SK47-F1
#
_entry.id   AF-A0A399SK47-F1
#
_cell.length_a   1.000
_cell.length_b   1.000
_cell.length_c   1.000
_cell.angle_alpha   90.00
_cell.angle_beta   90.00
_cell.angle_gamma   90.00
#
_symmetry.space_group_name_H-M   'P 1'
#
loop_
_entity.id
_entity.type
_entity.pdbx_description
1 polymer ?
#
loop_
_entity_poly.entity_id
_entity_poly.type
_entity_poly.pdbx_seq_one_letter_code
_entity_poly.pdbx_strand_id
1 'polypeptide(L)' 'MKSFYDFNRSSPQERAEQYKLYPEMALYHIALREEMGEEEYAAFYDAEKEAQHQRILAPMYNQTAPKWMSA' A
#
# COMPACT_ATOMS: atom_id res chain seq x y z
N MET A 1 13.66 4.86 -0.93
CA MET A 1 12.54 5.60 -0.30
C MET A 1 11.81 4.62 0.60
N LYS A 2 11.52 4.98 1.86
CA LYS A 2 10.77 4.13 2.80
C LYS A 2 9.30 4.11 2.38
N SER A 3 8.69 2.94 2.24
CA SER A 3 7.27 2.77 1.92
C SER A 3 6.39 3.14 3.12
N PHE A 4 5.11 3.44 2.86
CA PHE A 4 4.10 3.64 3.91
C PHE A 4 4.02 2.45 4.88
N TYR A 5 4.21 1.23 4.38
CA TYR A 5 4.08 -0.01 5.16
C TYR A 5 5.34 -0.42 5.94
N ASP A 6 6.44 0.35 5.81
CA ASP A 6 7.72 0.06 6.47
C ASP A 6 7.80 0.63 7.90
N PHE A 7 6.82 1.44 8.31
CA PHE A 7 6.78 2.06 9.64
C PHE A 7 6.16 1.12 10.67
N ASN A 8 6.73 1.08 11.86
CA ASN A 8 6.20 0.32 12.97
C ASN A 8 5.01 1.05 13.61
N ARG A 9 3.79 0.56 13.33
CA ARG A 9 2.54 1.11 13.89
C ARG A 9 2.45 1.01 15.41
N SER A 10 3.17 0.07 16.02
CA SER A 10 3.21 -0.11 17.49
C SER A 10 4.06 0.97 18.18
N SER A 11 4.92 1.66 17.42
CA SER A 11 5.73 2.78 17.91
C SER A 11 4.99 4.10 17.68
N PRO A 12 4.59 4.83 18.74
CA PRO A 12 3.92 6.12 18.59
C PRO A 12 4.74 7.14 17.79
N GLN A 13 6.06 7.09 17.93
CA GLN A 13 6.99 8.00 17.24
C GLN A 13 7.02 7.71 15.73
N GLU A 14 7.17 6.45 15.33
CA GLU A 14 7.18 6.08 13.91
C GLU A 14 5.83 6.31 13.25
N ARG A 15 4.72 6.12 13.99
CA ARG A 15 3.38 6.44 13.49
C ARG A 15 3.22 7.93 13.22
N ALA A 16 3.72 8.80 14.11
CA ALA A 16 3.67 10.24 13.88
C ALA A 16 4.52 10.64 12.66
N GLU A 17 5.68 10.01 12.48
CA GLU A 17 6.53 10.21 11.31
C GLU A 17 5.86 9.73 10.01
N GLN A 18 5.21 8.57 10.04
CA GLN A 18 4.42 8.03 8.93
C GLN A 18 3.32 9.01 8.51
N TYR A 19 2.59 9.59 9.47
CA TYR A 19 1.51 10.53 9.19
C TYR A 19 2.02 11.84 8.60
N LYS A 20 3.22 12.27 9.02
CA LYS A 20 3.88 13.45 8.47
C LYS A 20 4.35 13.23 7.03
N LEU A 21 4.89 12.04 6.73
CA LEU A 21 5.42 11.71 5.41
C LEU A 21 4.32 11.32 4.41
N TYR A 22 3.24 10.71 4.89
CA TYR A 22 2.16 10.16 4.07
C TYR A 22 0.77 10.52 4.65
N PRO A 23 0.43 11.82 4.75
CA PRO A 23 -0.80 12.27 5.40
C PRO A 23 -2.05 11.73 4.71
N GLU A 24 -2.12 11.80 3.38
CA GLU A 24 -3.30 11.36 2.61
C GLU A 24 -3.53 9.84 2.73
N MET A 25 -2.46 9.04 2.66
CA MET A 25 -2.54 7.60 2.86
C MET A 25 -2.95 7.25 4.29
N ALA A 26 -2.44 7.98 5.29
CA ALA A 26 -2.85 7.77 6.67
C ALA A 26 -4.35 8.06 6.85
N LEU A 27 -4.86 9.15 6.29
CA LEU A 27 -6.30 9.49 6.32
C LEU A 27 -7.15 8.44 5.60
N TYR A 28 -6.70 7.97 4.43
CA TYR A 28 -7.38 6.90 3.68
C TYR A 28 -7.50 5.61 4.49
N HIS A 29 -6.41 5.16 5.12
CA HIS A 29 -6.42 3.95 5.96
C HIS A 29 -7.24 4.12 7.25
N ILE A 30 -7.34 5.33 7.80
CA ILE A 30 -8.24 5.63 8.92
C ILE A 30 -9.70 5.47 8.47
N ALA A 31 -10.09 6.11 7.37
CA ALA A 31 -11.46 6.04 6.84
C ALA A 31 -11.85 4.61 6.47
N LEU A 32 -10.96 3.84 5.84
CA LEU A 32 -11.20 2.44 5.52
C LEU A 32 -11.48 1.59 6.76
N ARG A 33 -10.77 1.83 7.86
CA ARG A 33 -10.97 1.08 9.11
C ARG A 33 -12.31 1.42 9.77
N GLU A 34 -12.86 2.61 9.51
CA GLU A 34 -14.19 2.99 10.01
C GLU A 34 -15.32 2.34 9.19
N GLU A 35 -15.11 2.15 7.89
CA GLU A 35 -16.08 1.54 6.98
C GLU A 35 -16.07 0.00 7.02
N MET A 36 -14.89 -0.60 7.15
CA MET A 36 -14.70 -2.06 7.06
C MET A 36 -14.63 -2.73 8.43
N GLY A 37 -14.97 -4.02 8.48
CA GLY A 37 -14.69 -4.85 9.65
C GLY A 37 -13.19 -4.96 9.94
N GLU A 38 -12.81 -5.18 11.20
CA GLU A 38 -11.39 -5.25 11.60
C GLU A 38 -10.63 -6.37 10.87
N GLU A 39 -11.26 -7.52 10.66
CA GLU A 39 -10.68 -8.65 9.91
C GLU A 39 -10.51 -8.32 8.43
N GLU A 40 -11.49 -7.66 7.82
CA GLU A 40 -11.45 -7.28 6.40
C GLU A 40 -10.36 -6.23 6.16
N TYR A 41 -10.26 -5.24 7.05
CA TYR A 41 -9.22 -4.24 6.99
C TYR A 41 -7.82 -4.87 7.15
N ALA A 42 -7.67 -5.84 8.07
CA ALA A 42 -6.40 -6.55 8.26
C ALA A 42 -5.98 -7.29 6.98
N ALA A 43 -6.91 -8.04 6.37
CA ALA A 43 -6.65 -8.73 5.11
C ALA A 43 -6.30 -7.78 3.96
N PHE A 44 -7.01 -6.64 3.86
CA PHE A 44 -6.71 -5.60 2.88
C PHE A 44 -5.31 -5.01 3.08
N TYR A 45 -4.97 -4.66 4.33
CA TYR A 45 -3.70 -4.04 4.67
C TYR A 45 -2.51 -4.96 4.33
N ASP A 46 -2.64 -6.26 4.63
CA ASP A 46 -1.60 -7.24 4.32
C ASP A 46 -1.45 -7.44 2.80
N ALA A 47 -2.55 -7.48 2.06
CA ALA A 47 -2.53 -7.58 0.60
C ALA A 47 -1.86 -6.36 -0.06
N GLU A 48 -2.18 -5.14 0.38
CA GLU A 48 -1.55 -3.91 -0.12
C GLU A 48 -0.06 -3.85 0.21
N LYS A 49 0.33 -4.26 1.42
CA LYS A 49 1.74 -4.33 1.81
C LYS A 49 2.53 -5.29 0.91
N GLU A 50 1.99 -6.47 0.67
CA GLU A 50 2.60 -7.48 -0.20
C GLU A 50 2.68 -6.99 -1.65
N ALA A 51 1.61 -6.38 -2.18
CA ALA A 51 1.58 -5.82 -3.52
C ALA A 51 2.67 -4.73 -3.70
N GLN A 52 2.86 -3.89 -2.70
CA GLN A 52 3.90 -2.86 -2.73
C GLN A 52 5.31 -3.46 -2.71
N HIS A 53 5.53 -4.50 -1.91
CA HIS A 53 6.80 -5.22 -1.89
C HIS A 53 7.09 -5.90 -3.25
N GLN A 54 6.08 -6.53 -3.86
CA GLN A 54 6.20 -7.14 -5.17
C GLN A 54 6.47 -6.11 -6.29
N ARG A 55 5.87 -4.92 -6.24
CA ARG A 55 6.16 -3.83 -7.19
C ARG A 55 7.60 -3.33 -7.10
N ILE A 56 8.19 -3.34 -5.91
CA ILE A 56 9.59 -2.95 -5.71
C ILE A 56 10.54 -4.04 -6.22
N LEU A 57 10.20 -5.31 -6.04
CA LEU A 57 11.02 -6.45 -6.46
C LEU A 57 10.89 -6.80 -7.95
N ALA A 58 9.75 -6.50 -8.57
CA ALA A 58 9.51 -6.69 -9.98
C ALA A 58 9.51 -5.33 -10.69
N PRO A 59 10.67 -4.81 -11.15
CA PRO A 59 10.68 -3.66 -12.04
C PRO A 59 10.02 -4.11 -13.35
N MET A 60 8.70 -3.93 -13.47
CA MET A 60 7.87 -4.13 -14.67
C MET A 60 8.52 -5.06 -15.70
N TYR A 61 8.64 -6.35 -15.38
CA TYR A 61 9.05 -7.33 -16.38
C TYR A 61 7.94 -7.37 -17.44
N ASN A 62 8.21 -6.69 -18.55
CA ASN A 62 7.50 -6.80 -19.83
C ASN A 62 6.03 -6.34 -19.82
N GLN A 63 5.81 -5.02 -19.84
CA GLN A 63 4.71 -4.50 -20.66
C GLN A 63 5.08 -4.69 -22.14
N THR A 64 4.89 -5.90 -22.67
CA THR A 64 4.74 -6.05 -24.11
C THR A 64 3.48 -5.30 -24.49
N ALA A 65 3.65 -4.16 -25.18
CA ALA A 65 2.53 -3.39 -25.71
C ALA A 65 1.55 -4.33 -26.44
N PRO A 66 0.26 -4.33 -26.10
CA PRO A 66 -0.71 -5.18 -26.78
C PRO A 66 -0.78 -4.73 -28.25
N LYS A 67 -0.13 -5.49 -29.13
CA LYS A 67 -0.22 -5.28 -30.57
C LYS A 67 -1.57 -5.83 -31.01
N TRP A 68 -2.57 -4.95 -31.08
CA TRP A 68 -3.86 -5.28 -31.69
C TRP A 68 -3.61 -5.77 -33.11
N MET A 69 -3.87 -7.04 -33.39
CA MET A 69 -3.94 -7.53 -34.77
C MET A 69 -5.28 -7.09 -35.33
N SER A 70 -5.27 -6.12 -36.24
CA SER A 70 -6.40 -5.86 -37.12
C SER A 70 -6.49 -7.00 -38.15
N ALA A 71 -7.68 -7.58 -38.26
CA ALA A 71 -8.04 -8.63 -39.21
C ALA A 71 -8.04 -8.15 -40.67
#